data_AF-A0A6B5F7S3-F1
#
_entry.id   AF-A0A6B5F7S3-F1
#
_cell.length_a   1.000
_cell.length_b   1.000
_cell.length_c   1.000
_cell.angle_alpha   90.00
_cell.angle_beta   90.00
_cell.angle_gamma   90.00
#
_symmetry.space_group_name_H-M   'P 1'
#
loop_
_entity.id
_entity.type
_entity.pdbx_description
1 polymer ?
#
loop_
_entity_poly.entity_id
_entity_poly.type
_entity_poly.pdbx_seq_one_letter_code
_entity_poly.pdbx_strand_id
1 'polypeptide(L)'
;MGLLDIASIRSIERGFNYYQSECVINLKSFSEMQHEAEVKGSGNKVYRCYIDMEHPRKSKCNCPHADGRRVICKHMIALLFTASPEAANKHITMLNEVEEDYHLRRNMWIDSLKEMINDMSEEELRDAYLNMLIEHGEMAELFGLDEEDEMFEDEFY
;
A
#
# COMPACT_ATOMS: atom_id res chain seq x y z
N MET A 1 -9.23 -1.79 -23.07
CA MET A 1 -8.87 -2.10 -21.67
C MET A 1 -7.53 -2.83 -21.70
N GLY A 2 -6.50 -2.24 -21.10
CA GLY A 2 -5.17 -2.84 -20.95
C GLY A 2 -5.07 -3.75 -19.73
N LEU A 3 -3.89 -4.32 -19.46
CA LEU A 3 -3.66 -5.19 -18.30
C LEU A 3 -3.92 -4.49 -16.96
N LEU A 4 -3.55 -3.21 -16.84
CA LEU A 4 -3.74 -2.42 -15.62
C LEU A 4 -5.23 -2.18 -15.31
N ASP A 5 -6.08 -2.04 -16.33
CA ASP A 5 -7.52 -1.76 -16.16
C ASP A 5 -8.30 -2.95 -15.60
N ILE A 6 -7.79 -4.17 -15.78
CA ILE A 6 -8.47 -5.41 -15.37
C ILE A 6 -7.79 -6.10 -14.18
N ALA A 7 -6.62 -5.60 -13.76
CA ALA A 7 -5.92 -6.11 -12.59
C ALA A 7 -6.52 -5.52 -11.31
N SER A 8 -6.55 -6.31 -10.25
CA SER A 8 -6.86 -5.78 -8.92
C SER A 8 -5.76 -4.84 -8.44
N ILE A 9 -6.12 -3.79 -7.70
CA ILE A 9 -5.16 -2.84 -7.09
C ILE A 9 -4.03 -3.60 -6.35
N ARG A 10 -4.39 -4.60 -5.54
CA ARG A 10 -3.43 -5.45 -4.83
C ARG A 10 -2.45 -6.20 -5.74
N SER A 11 -2.88 -6.58 -6.94
CA SER A 11 -1.98 -7.19 -7.93
C SER A 11 -1.09 -6.17 -8.62
N ILE A 12 -1.59 -4.94 -8.81
CA ILE A 12 -0.81 -3.83 -9.37
C ILE A 12 0.32 -3.46 -8.39
N GLU A 13 -0.02 -3.14 -7.14
CA GLU A 13 0.96 -2.77 -6.09
C GLU A 13 2.04 -3.84 -5.93
N ARG A 14 1.63 -5.11 -5.75
CA ARG A 14 2.60 -6.20 -5.59
C ARG A 14 3.41 -6.45 -6.86
N GLY A 15 2.83 -6.19 -8.03
CA GLY A 15 3.52 -6.32 -9.31
C GLY A 15 4.57 -5.22 -9.48
N PHE A 16 4.23 -4.00 -9.08
CA PHE A 16 5.16 -2.88 -9.05
C PHE A 16 6.34 -3.14 -8.10
N ASN A 17 6.08 -3.68 -6.90
CA ASN A 17 7.17 -4.08 -5.99
C ASN A 17 8.11 -5.13 -6.60
N TYR A 18 7.57 -6.07 -7.38
CA TYR A 18 8.35 -7.10 -8.06
C TYR A 18 9.16 -6.52 -9.23
N TYR A 19 8.60 -5.53 -9.93
CA TYR A 19 9.31 -4.75 -10.94
C TYR A 19 10.49 -3.98 -10.32
N GLN A 20 10.26 -3.24 -9.23
CA GLN A 20 11.31 -2.50 -8.51
C GLN A 20 12.40 -3.42 -7.93
N SER A 21 12.03 -4.63 -7.52
CA SER A 21 12.97 -5.63 -7.00
C SER A 21 13.63 -6.47 -8.10
N GLU A 22 13.48 -6.09 -9.38
CA GLU A 22 14.07 -6.77 -10.54
C GLU A 22 13.79 -8.29 -10.56
N CYS A 23 12.57 -8.69 -10.18
CA CYS A 23 12.19 -10.10 -10.07
C CYS A 23 11.93 -10.78 -11.42
N VAL A 24 11.82 -10.02 -12.50
CA VAL A 24 11.62 -10.54 -13.86
C VAL A 24 12.97 -10.93 -14.46
N ILE A 25 13.08 -12.18 -14.88
CA ILE A 25 14.29 -12.79 -15.45
C ILE A 25 13.95 -13.45 -16.79
N ASN A 26 14.95 -13.60 -17.67
CA ASN A 26 14.79 -14.28 -18.96
C ASN A 26 13.66 -13.72 -19.85
N LEU A 27 13.55 -12.39 -19.93
CA LEU A 27 12.59 -11.71 -20.80
C LEU A 27 12.79 -12.08 -22.27
N LYS A 28 11.71 -12.47 -22.93
CA LYS A 28 11.62 -12.75 -24.36
C LYS A 28 10.45 -11.96 -24.94
N SER A 29 10.72 -11.18 -25.97
CA SER A 29 9.71 -10.41 -26.69
C SER A 29 9.43 -11.08 -28.04
N PHE A 30 8.16 -11.37 -28.31
CA PHE A 30 7.73 -11.90 -29.61
C PHE A 30 7.24 -10.78 -30.54
N SER A 31 6.74 -9.69 -29.95
CA SER A 31 6.36 -8.44 -30.61
C SER A 31 6.44 -7.29 -29.60
N GLU A 32 6.07 -6.08 -30.02
CA GLU A 32 5.90 -4.93 -29.10
C GLU A 32 4.77 -5.13 -28.08
N MET A 33 3.83 -6.04 -28.35
CA MET A 33 2.63 -6.26 -27.53
C MET A 33 2.66 -7.59 -26.77
N GLN A 34 3.60 -8.48 -27.06
CA GLN A 34 3.61 -9.85 -26.56
C GLN A 34 4.97 -10.24 -26.00
N HIS A 35 4.99 -10.57 -24.71
CA HIS A 35 6.22 -10.88 -23.99
C HIS A 35 6.02 -12.10 -23.10
N GLU A 36 7.08 -12.87 -22.96
CA GLU A 36 7.18 -13.97 -22.00
C GLU A 36 8.41 -13.74 -21.12
N ALA A 37 8.31 -14.09 -19.85
CA ALA A 37 9.44 -14.09 -18.94
C ALA A 37 9.25 -15.11 -17.83
N GLU A 38 10.34 -15.39 -17.14
CA GLU A 38 10.34 -16.05 -15.86
C GLU A 38 10.32 -14.99 -14.75
N VAL A 39 9.51 -15.18 -13.72
CA VAL A 39 9.39 -14.21 -12.63
C VAL A 39 9.65 -14.93 -11.31
N LYS A 40 10.65 -14.44 -10.57
CA LYS A 40 10.95 -14.90 -9.21
C LYS A 40 9.74 -14.65 -8.32
N GLY A 41 9.36 -15.65 -7.55
CA GLY A 41 8.30 -15.57 -6.55
C GLY A 41 8.83 -15.90 -5.15
N SER A 42 7.92 -15.93 -4.18
CA SER A 42 8.24 -16.26 -2.80
C SER A 42 8.85 -17.67 -2.67
N GLY A 43 9.86 -17.80 -1.81
CA GLY A 43 10.49 -19.10 -1.49
C GLY A 43 11.30 -19.70 -2.63
N ASN A 44 12.06 -18.88 -3.37
CA ASN A 44 12.91 -19.30 -4.51
C ASN A 44 12.16 -19.97 -5.66
N LYS A 45 10.83 -19.85 -5.73
CA LYS A 45 10.04 -20.37 -6.85
C LYS A 45 10.15 -19.43 -8.05
N VAL A 46 10.07 -19.98 -9.26
CA VAL A 46 10.07 -19.22 -10.51
C VAL A 46 8.82 -19.58 -11.31
N TYR A 47 8.13 -18.56 -11.81
CA TYR A 47 6.88 -18.70 -12.55
C TYR A 47 7.05 -18.22 -13.99
N ARG A 48 6.58 -19.01 -14.97
CA ARG A 48 6.51 -18.58 -16.36
C ARG A 48 5.28 -17.73 -16.57
N CYS A 49 5.49 -16.55 -17.13
CA CYS A 49 4.49 -15.54 -17.36
C CYS A 49 4.53 -15.12 -18.82
N TYR A 50 3.35 -15.01 -19.42
CA TYR A 50 3.13 -14.50 -20.75
C TYR A 50 2.10 -13.37 -20.67
N ILE A 51 2.40 -12.24 -21.28
CA ILE A 51 1.47 -11.12 -21.41
C ILE A 51 1.16 -10.85 -22.89
N ASP A 52 -0.10 -10.53 -23.15
CA ASP A 52 -0.57 -10.05 -24.44
C ASP A 52 -1.29 -8.71 -24.19
N MET A 53 -0.63 -7.61 -24.54
CA MET A 53 -1.13 -6.25 -24.30
C MET A 53 -2.30 -5.89 -25.22
N GLU A 54 -2.37 -6.47 -26.41
CA GLU A 54 -3.48 -6.29 -27.35
C GLU A 54 -4.72 -7.05 -26.87
N HIS A 55 -4.52 -8.24 -26.30
CA HIS A 55 -5.56 -9.11 -25.77
C HIS A 55 -5.28 -9.50 -24.32
N PRO A 56 -5.47 -8.60 -23.32
CA PRO A 56 -5.06 -8.84 -21.93
C PRO A 56 -5.57 -10.14 -21.31
N ARG A 57 -6.77 -10.60 -21.71
CA ARG A 57 -7.37 -11.86 -21.24
C ARG A 57 -6.68 -13.14 -21.77
N LYS A 58 -5.81 -13.03 -22.79
CA LYS A 58 -4.95 -14.12 -23.28
C LYS A 58 -3.66 -14.26 -22.47
N SER A 59 -3.32 -13.29 -21.62
CA SER A 59 -2.18 -13.36 -20.71
C SER A 59 -2.30 -14.56 -19.77
N LYS A 60 -1.18 -15.22 -19.48
CA LYS A 60 -1.12 -16.47 -18.70
C LYS A 60 0.05 -16.46 -17.73
N CYS A 61 -0.15 -17.09 -16.57
CA CYS A 61 0.90 -17.27 -15.58
C CYS A 61 0.65 -18.59 -14.87
N ASN A 62 1.69 -19.40 -14.73
CA ASN A 62 1.60 -20.71 -14.06
C ASN A 62 1.68 -20.62 -12.53
N CYS A 63 1.51 -19.45 -11.93
CA CYS A 63 1.49 -19.31 -10.48
C CYS A 63 0.18 -19.83 -9.88
N PRO A 64 0.17 -20.33 -8.63
CA PRO A 64 -1.03 -20.91 -8.01
C PRO A 64 -2.25 -19.97 -7.97
N HIS A 65 -2.03 -18.66 -8.05
CA HIS A 65 -3.11 -17.67 -8.07
C HIS A 65 -3.80 -17.56 -9.44
N ALA A 66 -3.06 -17.75 -10.54
CA ALA A 66 -3.54 -17.48 -11.90
C ALA A 66 -3.59 -18.72 -12.81
N ASP A 67 -2.95 -19.82 -12.43
CA ASP A 67 -2.90 -21.02 -13.26
C ASP A 67 -4.30 -21.60 -13.48
N GLY A 68 -4.64 -21.85 -14.74
CA GLY A 68 -6.00 -22.26 -15.15
C GLY A 68 -7.11 -21.22 -14.95
N ARG A 69 -6.80 -19.99 -14.51
CA ARG A 69 -7.78 -18.93 -14.21
C ARG A 69 -7.60 -17.72 -15.13
N ARG A 70 -8.68 -16.98 -15.39
CA ARG A 70 -8.65 -15.73 -16.16
C ARG A 70 -8.46 -14.51 -15.25
N VAL A 71 -7.38 -14.49 -14.47
CA VAL A 71 -7.05 -13.40 -13.54
C VAL A 71 -5.66 -12.84 -13.82
N ILE A 72 -5.49 -11.52 -13.68
CA ILE A 72 -4.18 -10.88 -13.79
C ILE A 72 -3.50 -10.90 -12.43
N CYS A 73 -2.33 -11.54 -12.36
CA CYS A 73 -1.55 -11.64 -11.13
C CYS A 73 -0.40 -10.64 -11.12
N LYS A 74 0.18 -10.43 -9.93
CA LYS A 74 1.36 -9.58 -9.73
C LYS A 74 2.54 -9.88 -10.68
N HIS A 75 2.76 -11.14 -11.07
CA HIS A 75 3.88 -11.49 -11.94
C HIS A 75 3.67 -10.97 -13.37
N MET A 76 2.43 -10.99 -13.86
CA MET A 76 2.09 -10.40 -15.17
C MET A 76 2.27 -8.89 -15.15
N ILE A 77 1.89 -8.22 -14.06
CA ILE A 77 2.10 -6.78 -13.91
C ILE A 77 3.59 -6.44 -13.83
N ALA A 78 4.38 -7.22 -13.08
CA ALA A 78 5.83 -7.02 -13.05
C ALA A 78 6.44 -7.14 -14.46
N LEU A 79 6.02 -8.18 -15.21
CA LEU A 79 6.44 -8.35 -16.61
C LEU A 79 5.99 -7.18 -17.50
N LEU A 80 4.78 -6.65 -17.33
CA LEU A 80 4.31 -5.48 -18.07
C LEU A 80 5.22 -4.27 -17.85
N PHE A 81 5.54 -3.95 -16.59
CA PHE A 81 6.41 -2.82 -16.28
C PHE A 81 7.85 -3.02 -16.75
N THR A 82 8.35 -4.26 -16.70
CA THR A 82 9.68 -4.57 -17.26
C THR A 82 9.70 -4.48 -18.79
N ALA A 83 8.64 -4.93 -19.47
CA ALA A 83 8.55 -4.91 -20.93
C ALA A 83 8.21 -3.53 -21.51
N SER A 84 7.49 -2.70 -20.75
CA SER A 84 7.06 -1.36 -21.15
C SER A 84 7.49 -0.32 -20.10
N PRO A 85 8.66 0.32 -20.29
CA PRO A 85 9.11 1.42 -19.43
C PRO A 85 8.12 2.59 -19.38
N GLU A 86 7.39 2.84 -20.49
CA GLU A 86 6.34 3.85 -20.54
C GLU A 86 5.21 3.57 -19.54
N ALA A 87 4.75 2.30 -19.45
CA ALA A 87 3.74 1.90 -18.49
C ALA A 87 4.23 2.07 -17.05
N ALA A 88 5.50 1.74 -16.78
CA ALA A 88 6.11 1.92 -15.46
C ALA A 88 6.19 3.41 -15.07
N ASN A 89 6.69 4.26 -15.97
CA ASN A 89 6.82 5.69 -15.73
C ASN A 89 5.45 6.35 -15.49
N LYS A 90 4.43 6.02 -16.30
CA LYS A 90 3.07 6.52 -16.07
C LYS A 90 2.54 6.15 -14.69
N HIS A 91 2.81 4.92 -14.23
CA HIS A 91 2.40 4.50 -12.90
C HIS A 91 3.16 5.25 -11.79
N ILE A 92 4.46 5.46 -11.95
CA ILE A 92 5.29 6.25 -11.01
C ILE A 92 4.78 7.69 -10.93
N THR A 93 4.52 8.34 -12.06
CA THR A 93 3.97 9.70 -12.09
C THR A 93 2.64 9.79 -11.34
N MET A 94 1.72 8.85 -11.58
CA MET A 94 0.45 8.80 -10.83
C MET A 94 0.69 8.67 -9.32
N LEU A 95 1.62 7.82 -8.88
CA LEU A 95 1.92 7.65 -7.45
C LEU A 95 2.47 8.94 -6.84
N ASN A 96 3.39 9.62 -7.53
CA ASN A 96 3.95 10.89 -7.08
C ASN A 96 2.88 11.98 -6.99
N GLU A 97 1.99 12.10 -7.98
CA GLU A 97 0.89 13.08 -7.96
C GLU A 97 -0.04 12.88 -6.75
N VAL A 98 -0.34 11.62 -6.41
CA VAL A 98 -1.16 11.29 -5.24
C VAL A 98 -0.43 11.63 -3.93
N GLU A 99 0.86 11.33 -3.85
CA GLU A 99 1.70 11.66 -2.69
C GLU A 99 1.83 13.18 -2.51
N GLU A 100 2.05 13.93 -3.59
CA GLU A 100 2.11 15.39 -3.60
C GLU A 100 0.78 16.02 -3.14
N ASP A 101 -0.38 15.56 -3.65
CA ASP A 101 -1.70 16.05 -3.20
C ASP A 101 -1.93 15.75 -1.70
N TYR A 102 -1.54 14.56 -1.24
CA TYR A 102 -1.61 14.21 0.17
C TYR A 102 -0.75 15.14 1.04
N HIS A 103 0.50 15.38 0.64
CA HIS A 103 1.39 16.30 1.35
C HIS A 103 0.88 17.73 1.36
N LEU A 104 0.34 18.21 0.23
CA LEU A 104 -0.22 19.55 0.12
C LEU A 104 -1.40 19.71 1.10
N ARG A 105 -2.37 18.79 1.08
CA ARG A 105 -3.53 18.82 1.97
C ARG A 105 -3.12 18.73 3.44
N ARG A 106 -2.15 17.86 3.76
CA ARG A 106 -1.62 17.72 5.12
C ARG A 106 -0.96 19.01 5.60
N ASN A 107 -0.15 19.66 4.75
CA ASN A 107 0.51 20.91 5.10
C ASN A 107 -0.51 22.04 5.30
N MET A 108 -1.51 22.15 4.41
CA MET A 108 -2.60 23.12 4.58
C MET A 108 -3.33 22.90 5.91
N TRP A 109 -3.65 21.65 6.26
CA TRP A 109 -4.30 21.34 7.53
C TRP A 109 -3.43 21.70 8.74
N ILE A 110 -2.13 21.37 8.69
CA ILE A 110 -1.17 21.74 9.74
C ILE A 110 -1.09 23.26 9.91
N ASP A 111 -1.05 24.02 8.81
CA ASP A 111 -0.95 25.47 8.89
C ASP A 111 -2.24 26.09 9.44
N SER A 112 -3.43 25.58 9.08
CA SER A 112 -4.69 25.98 9.73
C SER A 112 -4.71 25.67 11.24
N LEU A 113 -4.17 24.52 11.65
CA LEU A 113 -4.05 24.18 13.06
C LEU A 113 -3.10 25.13 13.80
N LYS A 114 -1.97 25.50 13.18
CA LYS A 114 -1.04 26.47 13.77
C LYS A 114 -1.68 27.84 13.94
N GLU A 115 -2.43 28.33 12.95
CA GLU A 115 -3.16 29.60 13.05
C GLU A 115 -4.13 29.56 14.24
N MET A 116 -4.96 28.51 14.32
CA MET A 116 -5.89 28.33 15.44
C MET A 116 -5.16 28.27 16.79
N ILE A 117 -4.07 27.52 16.91
CA ILE A 117 -3.27 27.39 18.14
C ILE A 117 -2.66 28.74 18.54
N ASN A 118 -2.18 29.53 17.59
CA ASN A 118 -1.57 30.83 17.87
C ASN A 118 -2.58 31.87 18.35
N ASP A 119 -3.86 31.71 18.01
CA ASP A 119 -4.95 32.59 18.46
C ASP A 119 -5.45 32.25 19.87
N MET A 120 -5.06 31.10 20.43
CA MET A 120 -5.43 30.67 21.78
C MET A 120 -4.52 31.29 22.85
N SER A 121 -5.10 31.57 24.01
CA SER A 121 -4.34 31.92 25.19
C SER A 121 -3.56 30.73 25.77
N GLU A 122 -2.56 31.01 26.60
CA GLU A 122 -1.78 29.97 27.27
C GLU A 122 -2.66 29.07 28.16
N GLU A 123 -3.71 29.61 28.77
CA GLU A 123 -4.66 28.85 29.59
C GLU A 123 -5.50 27.90 28.73
N GLU A 124 -6.06 28.38 27.62
CA GLU A 124 -6.82 27.55 26.68
C GLU A 124 -5.97 26.44 26.06
N LEU A 125 -4.69 26.69 25.77
CA LEU A 125 -3.76 25.66 25.28
C LEU A 125 -3.47 24.60 26.34
N ARG A 126 -3.27 24.99 27.60
CA ARG A 126 -3.03 24.05 28.71
C ARG A 126 -4.25 23.17 28.94
N ASP A 127 -5.45 23.74 28.92
CA ASP A 127 -6.70 23.00 29.10
C ASP A 127 -6.96 22.06 27.92
N ALA A 128 -6.76 22.52 26.67
CA ALA A 128 -6.91 21.68 25.49
C ALA A 128 -5.94 20.49 25.50
N TYR A 129 -4.68 20.72 25.89
CA TYR A 129 -3.68 19.66 26.01
C TYR A 129 -4.02 18.68 27.15
N LEU A 130 -4.44 19.18 28.31
CA LEU A 130 -4.87 18.36 29.44
C LEU A 130 -6.06 17.46 29.05
N ASN A 131 -7.07 18.02 28.37
CA ASN A 131 -8.22 17.26 27.90
C ASN A 131 -7.82 16.20 26.87
N MET A 132 -6.92 16.52 25.94
CA MET A 132 -6.38 15.56 24.97
C MET A 132 -5.72 14.36 25.68
N LEU A 133 -4.88 14.61 26.69
CA LEU A 133 -4.21 13.57 27.47
C LEU A 133 -5.19 12.69 28.26
N ILE A 134 -6.28 13.27 28.78
CA ILE A 134 -7.35 12.53 29.46
C ILE A 134 -8.13 11.66 28.47
N GLU A 135 -8.55 12.21 27.32
CA GLU A 135 -9.36 11.49 26.32
C GLU A 135 -8.62 10.33 25.66
N HIS A 136 -7.32 10.48 25.42
CA HIS A 136 -6.49 9.45 24.81
C HIS A 136 -5.90 8.44 25.81
N GLY A 137 -6.21 8.56 27.11
CA GLY A 137 -5.82 7.59 28.13
C GLY A 137 -4.32 7.56 28.47
N GLU A 138 -3.51 8.45 27.88
CA GLU A 138 -2.06 8.53 28.13
C GLU A 138 -1.75 8.84 29.61
N MET A 139 -2.71 9.41 30.34
CA MET A 139 -2.59 9.68 31.77
C MET A 139 -2.84 8.46 32.65
N ALA A 140 -3.72 7.52 32.25
CA ALA A 140 -3.98 6.33 33.05
C ALA A 140 -2.74 5.41 33.10
N GLU A 141 -2.10 5.22 31.94
CA GLU A 141 -0.84 4.48 31.82
C GLU A 141 0.34 5.20 32.51
N LEU A 142 0.44 6.52 32.41
CA LEU A 142 1.54 7.30 33.00
C LEU A 142 1.45 7.41 34.53
N PHE A 143 0.24 7.48 35.09
CA PHE A 143 0.02 7.60 36.53
C PHE A 143 -0.30 6.26 37.22
N GLY A 144 -0.26 5.15 36.49
CA GLY A 144 -0.50 3.81 37.04
C GLY A 144 -1.90 3.64 37.62
N LEU A 145 -2.88 4.37 37.09
CA LEU A 145 -4.27 4.37 37.59
C LEU A 145 -5.10 3.19 37.03
N ASP A 146 -4.47 2.27 36.31
CA ASP A 146 -5.08 1.03 35.82
C ASP A 146 -5.02 -0.12 36.85
N GLU A 147 -4.42 0.07 38.03
CA GLU A 147 -4.44 -0.93 39.11
C GLU A 147 -4.98 -0.32 40.41
N GLU A 148 -6.26 -0.57 40.69
CA GLU A 148 -6.96 -0.69 41.99
C GLU A 148 -8.47 -0.75 41.61
N ASP A 149 -9.28 -1.80 41.82
CA ASP A 149 -9.22 -2.88 42.79
C ASP A 149 -10.29 -3.94 42.40
N GLU A 150 -9.88 -5.14 41.97
CA GLU A 150 -10.67 -6.35 42.26
C GLU A 150 -10.48 -6.68 43.75
N MET A 151 -11.05 -5.85 44.63
CA MET A 151 -11.13 -6.11 46.07
C MET A 151 -12.59 -6.16 46.51
N PHE A 152 -13.29 -7.21 46.07
CA PHE A 152 -14.32 -7.82 46.90
C PHE A 152 -13.88 -9.26 47.15
N GLU A 153 -12.94 -9.40 48.09
CA GLU A 153 -12.74 -10.66 48.79
C GLU A 153 -14.06 -11.10 49.41
N ASP A 154 -14.39 -12.36 49.14
CA ASP A 154 -15.36 -13.15 49.84
C ASP A 154 -15.19 -13.01 51.36
N GLU A 155 -16.07 -12.26 52.00
CA GLU A 155 -16.40 -12.48 53.41
C GLU A 155 -17.81 -11.98 53.66
N PHE A 156 -18.81 -12.87 53.58
CA PHE A 156 -19.84 -12.99 54.62
C PHE A 156 -20.48 -14.38 54.52
N TYR A 157 -20.39 -15.10 55.63
CA TYR A 157 -20.98 -16.40 55.96
C TYR A 157 -22.44 -16.59 55.53
#